data_AF-A0A363TXV8-F1
#
_entry.id   AF-A0A363TXV8-F1
#
_cell.length_a   1.000
_cell.length_b   1.000
_cell.length_c   1.000
_cell.angle_alpha   90.00
_cell.angle_beta   90.00
_cell.angle_gamma   90.00
#
_symmetry.space_group_name_H-M   'P 1'
#
loop_
_entity.id
_entity.type
_entity.pdbx_description
1 polymer ?
#
loop_
_entity_poly.entity_id
_entity_poly.type
_entity_poly.pdbx_seq_one_letter_code
_entity_poly.pdbx_strand_id
1 'polypeptide(L)'
;MISGKPPTVRILTLGCAKNTVDTEVMTGLLAEDGCRVVTGGRADVAIVNTCGFIRDAKEESIGEILALGKAKARGRVGRLVVAGCMATRYREDLPRLLPEVDLFIGPGDLPALPGLIRKLFEGTAPLTHIVETAIGDGIYRNRAAAEGAASAFLKILEGCDNRCSYCTIPMIRGPLKSRSKEAILEEARLLVRRGAREINLIGQDITSYGADRGEGGALAPLVREICAIRGIRWVRLLYLYPGRIDDSLIDLLAAEKKICRYLDIPIQHIDAGVLERMGRRYSPEDVRELVARLRDRLPGIFLRTSVIVGFPGETARAFDRLLRFVHDTRWDYLGVFPYSREEGTPAHSMRSQVPEAVRQERARRVQDVQADILAARNAARVGEELEVLVEKTFARGRALGRHRGQAPEVDGTVQLAGYAGPAGRIVRARITGTREWDLFAKPVDSRATPGILT
;
A
#
# COMPACT_ATOMS: atom_id res chain seq x y z
N MET A 1 -13.86 -15.11 -30.82
CA MET A 1 -13.13 -16.21 -30.13
C MET A 1 -12.29 -16.96 -31.15
N ILE A 2 -11.02 -16.60 -31.31
CA ILE A 2 -10.13 -17.17 -32.34
C ILE A 2 -9.22 -18.20 -31.66
N SER A 3 -9.33 -19.46 -32.08
CA SER A 3 -8.64 -20.67 -31.60
C SER A 3 -9.10 -21.18 -30.22
N GLY A 4 -9.39 -22.48 -30.11
CA GLY A 4 -9.90 -23.14 -28.89
C GLY A 4 -8.91 -23.25 -27.72
N LYS A 5 -8.02 -22.27 -27.52
CA LYS A 5 -7.14 -22.14 -26.36
C LYS A 5 -7.50 -20.88 -25.56
N PRO A 6 -7.52 -20.94 -24.22
CA PRO A 6 -7.84 -19.79 -23.39
C PRO A 6 -6.81 -18.65 -23.62
N PRO A 7 -7.25 -17.41 -23.86
CA PRO A 7 -6.36 -16.28 -24.06
C PRO A 7 -5.42 -16.09 -22.88
N THR A 8 -4.15 -15.80 -23.16
CA THR A 8 -3.13 -15.58 -22.14
C THR A 8 -3.00 -14.10 -21.81
N VAL A 9 -3.05 -13.78 -20.51
CA VAL A 9 -2.92 -12.40 -20.03
C VAL A 9 -1.74 -12.29 -19.08
N ARG A 10 -0.84 -11.35 -19.33
CA ARG A 10 0.25 -10.99 -18.41
C ARG A 10 -0.08 -9.67 -17.74
N ILE A 11 -0.07 -9.62 -16.40
CA ILE A 11 -0.30 -8.38 -15.66
C ILE A 11 1.00 -7.97 -14.97
N LEU A 12 1.43 -6.73 -15.21
CA LEU A 12 2.50 -6.07 -14.48
C LEU A 12 1.88 -5.06 -13.53
N THR A 13 2.16 -5.20 -12.24
CA THR A 13 1.68 -4.28 -11.21
C THR A 13 2.77 -3.30 -10.84
N LEU A 14 2.47 -2.01 -10.96
CA LEU A 14 3.30 -0.90 -10.51
C LEU A 14 2.49 -0.04 -9.54
N GLY A 15 3.20 0.64 -8.62
CA GLY A 15 2.59 1.54 -7.67
C GLY A 15 2.48 0.96 -6.25
N CYS A 16 1.27 1.00 -5.69
CA CYS A 16 1.07 0.80 -4.26
C CYS A 16 0.20 -0.43 -3.93
N ALA A 17 0.04 -0.73 -2.64
CA ALA A 17 -0.83 -1.79 -2.14
C ALA A 17 -2.26 -1.79 -2.73
N LYS A 18 -2.80 -0.61 -3.07
CA LYS A 18 -4.13 -0.50 -3.73
C LYS A 18 -4.07 -1.06 -5.15
N ASN A 19 -3.01 -0.77 -5.90
CA ASN A 19 -2.78 -1.35 -7.22
C ASN A 19 -2.60 -2.87 -7.15
N THR A 20 -1.95 -3.38 -6.10
CA THR A 20 -1.84 -4.84 -5.86
C THR A 20 -3.23 -5.47 -5.70
N VAL A 21 -4.10 -4.89 -4.88
CA VAL A 21 -5.50 -5.36 -4.76
C VAL A 21 -6.22 -5.28 -6.10
N ASP A 22 -6.09 -4.17 -6.83
CA ASP A 22 -6.71 -3.99 -8.15
C ASP A 22 -6.23 -5.06 -9.16
N THR A 23 -4.95 -5.43 -9.13
CA THR A 23 -4.41 -6.53 -9.96
C THR A 23 -4.97 -7.89 -9.57
N GLU A 24 -5.10 -8.19 -8.28
CA GLU A 24 -5.67 -9.46 -7.84
C GLU A 24 -7.15 -9.58 -8.24
N VAL A 25 -7.89 -8.46 -8.21
CA VAL A 25 -9.26 -8.37 -8.74
C VAL A 25 -9.27 -8.62 -10.25
N MET A 26 -8.44 -7.91 -11.03
CA MET A 26 -8.34 -8.13 -12.48
C MET A 26 -8.03 -9.59 -12.82
N THR A 27 -7.12 -10.20 -12.07
CA THR A 27 -6.73 -11.60 -12.23
C THR A 27 -7.93 -12.54 -12.01
N GLY A 28 -8.74 -12.30 -10.97
CA GLY A 28 -9.95 -13.08 -10.70
C GLY A 28 -11.00 -12.95 -11.81
N LEU A 29 -11.33 -11.71 -12.19
CA LEU A 29 -12.33 -11.43 -13.22
C LEU A 29 -11.96 -12.03 -14.59
N LEU A 30 -10.69 -11.94 -14.97
CA LEU A 30 -10.20 -12.51 -16.23
C LEU A 30 -10.18 -14.03 -16.19
N ALA A 31 -9.83 -14.64 -15.05
CA ALA A 31 -9.85 -16.09 -14.89
C ALA A 31 -11.28 -16.65 -15.01
N GLU A 32 -12.28 -15.97 -14.44
CA GLU A 32 -13.70 -16.34 -14.59
C GLU A 32 -14.20 -16.24 -16.04
N ASP A 33 -13.73 -15.26 -16.80
CA ASP A 33 -14.05 -15.10 -18.23
C ASP A 33 -13.25 -16.07 -19.14
N GLY A 34 -12.48 -16.99 -18.54
CA GLY A 34 -11.76 -18.05 -19.24
C GLY A 34 -10.37 -17.65 -19.75
N CYS A 35 -9.83 -16.50 -19.34
CA CYS A 35 -8.44 -16.13 -19.62
C CYS A 35 -7.47 -16.86 -18.67
N ARG A 36 -6.27 -17.17 -19.16
CA ARG A 36 -5.19 -17.74 -18.36
C ARG A 36 -4.15 -16.68 -18.04
N VAL A 37 -4.03 -16.30 -16.76
CA VAL A 37 -3.04 -15.32 -16.32
C VAL A 37 -1.64 -15.97 -16.22
N VAL A 38 -0.63 -15.33 -16.79
CA VAL A 38 0.75 -15.82 -16.87
C VAL A 38 1.75 -14.82 -16.26
N THR A 39 2.84 -15.34 -15.68
CA THR A 39 3.85 -14.53 -14.98
C THR A 39 4.97 -14.01 -15.90
N GLY A 40 5.10 -14.54 -17.11
CA GLY A 40 6.13 -14.13 -18.06
C GLY A 40 6.02 -14.80 -19.42
N GLY A 41 6.94 -14.47 -20.32
CA GLY A 41 6.95 -15.00 -21.68
C GLY A 41 6.01 -14.27 -22.64
N ARG A 42 5.55 -14.99 -23.68
CA ARG A 42 4.58 -14.47 -24.66
C ARG A 42 3.18 -14.43 -24.04
N ALA A 43 2.41 -13.40 -24.38
CA ALA A 43 1.03 -13.26 -23.94
C ALA A 43 0.15 -12.65 -25.05
N ASP A 44 -1.11 -13.05 -25.10
CA ASP A 44 -2.08 -12.47 -26.03
C ASP A 44 -2.41 -11.02 -25.64
N VAL A 45 -2.46 -10.74 -24.33
CA VAL A 45 -2.63 -9.40 -23.76
C VAL A 45 -1.60 -9.15 -22.66
N ALA A 46 -0.96 -7.98 -22.67
CA ALA A 46 -0.22 -7.46 -21.53
C ALA A 46 -0.99 -6.29 -20.91
N ILE A 47 -1.19 -6.31 -19.58
CA ILE A 47 -1.81 -5.24 -18.81
C ILE A 47 -0.75 -4.63 -17.90
N VAL A 48 -0.56 -3.31 -17.97
CA VAL A 48 0.26 -2.56 -17.02
C VAL A 48 -0.66 -1.81 -16.07
N ASN A 49 -0.73 -2.21 -14.81
CA ASN A 49 -1.46 -1.49 -13.78
C ASN A 49 -0.55 -0.42 -13.18
N THR A 50 -0.84 0.84 -13.49
CA THR A 50 0.09 1.96 -13.30
C THR A 50 -0.22 2.81 -12.07
N CYS A 51 0.84 3.45 -11.56
CA CYS A 51 0.72 4.52 -10.57
C CYS A 51 0.59 5.88 -11.27
N GLY A 52 -0.34 6.72 -10.80
CA GLY A 52 -0.51 8.09 -11.30
C GLY A 52 0.07 9.15 -10.35
N PHE A 53 0.83 8.73 -9.33
CA PHE A 53 1.24 9.54 -8.18
C PHE A 53 2.76 9.57 -8.04
N ILE A 54 3.33 10.76 -7.78
CA ILE A 54 4.77 11.06 -7.72
C ILE A 54 5.48 10.89 -9.08
N ARG A 55 6.49 11.71 -9.35
CA ARG A 55 7.23 11.72 -10.63
C ARG A 55 7.87 10.37 -10.96
N ASP A 56 8.67 9.83 -10.04
CA ASP A 56 9.47 8.63 -10.29
C ASP A 56 8.61 7.41 -10.66
N ALA A 57 7.47 7.22 -9.98
CA ALA A 57 6.55 6.12 -10.29
C ALA A 57 5.84 6.30 -11.65
N LYS A 58 5.64 7.53 -12.11
CA LYS A 58 5.12 7.81 -13.46
C LYS A 58 6.18 7.48 -14.51
N GLU A 59 7.43 7.87 -14.28
CA GLU A 59 8.55 7.58 -15.19
C GLU A 59 8.79 6.08 -15.32
N GLU A 60 8.77 5.34 -14.20
CA GLU A 60 8.82 3.87 -14.18
C GLU A 60 7.67 3.26 -14.99
N SER A 61 6.44 3.74 -14.76
CA SER A 61 5.24 3.27 -15.49
C SER A 61 5.38 3.48 -17.00
N ILE A 62 5.85 4.64 -17.45
CA ILE A 62 6.06 4.95 -18.86
C ILE A 62 7.16 4.05 -19.46
N GLY A 63 8.26 3.84 -18.73
CA GLY A 63 9.35 2.97 -19.16
C GLY A 63 8.89 1.54 -19.46
N GLU A 64 8.09 0.95 -18.57
CA GLU A 64 7.55 -0.40 -18.74
C GLU A 64 6.52 -0.50 -19.87
N ILE A 65 5.69 0.53 -20.06
CA ILE A 65 4.75 0.59 -21.20
C ILE A 65 5.52 0.58 -22.52
N LEU A 66 6.54 1.42 -22.66
CA LEU A 66 7.38 1.49 -23.87
C LEU A 66 8.11 0.16 -24.12
N ALA A 67 8.59 -0.51 -23.07
CA ALA A 67 9.22 -1.82 -23.16
C ALA A 67 8.26 -2.89 -23.69
N LEU A 68 7.01 -2.89 -23.21
CA LEU A 68 5.97 -3.79 -23.69
C LEU A 68 5.46 -3.42 -25.09
N GLY A 69 5.45 -2.15 -25.46
CA GLY A 69 5.20 -1.68 -26.83
C GLY A 69 6.21 -2.27 -27.82
N LYS A 70 7.50 -2.25 -27.47
CA LYS A 70 8.56 -2.92 -28.24
C LYS A 70 8.36 -4.44 -28.30
N ALA A 71 7.88 -5.05 -27.21
CA ALA A 71 7.58 -6.49 -27.19
C ALA A 71 6.38 -6.84 -28.09
N LYS A 72 5.36 -5.97 -28.15
CA LYS A 72 4.21 -6.05 -29.07
C LYS A 72 4.64 -5.95 -30.52
N ALA A 73 5.48 -4.96 -30.86
CA ALA A 73 6.03 -4.82 -32.21
C ALA A 73 6.84 -6.05 -32.68
N ARG A 74 7.45 -6.79 -31.74
CA ARG A 74 8.19 -8.04 -31.99
C ARG A 74 7.29 -9.30 -31.94
N GLY A 75 5.97 -9.13 -31.85
CA GLY A 75 4.99 -10.22 -31.78
C GLY A 75 5.06 -11.08 -30.52
N ARG A 76 5.71 -10.60 -29.44
CA ARG A 76 5.74 -11.30 -28.14
C ARG A 76 4.50 -11.00 -27.29
N VAL A 77 3.84 -9.89 -27.57
CA VAL A 77 2.58 -9.46 -26.95
C VAL A 77 1.58 -9.17 -28.07
N GLY A 78 0.34 -9.64 -27.97
CA GLY A 78 -0.68 -9.39 -28.98
C GLY A 78 -1.36 -8.02 -28.86
N ARG A 79 -1.74 -7.65 -27.63
CA ARG A 79 -2.37 -6.37 -27.25
C ARG A 79 -1.76 -5.81 -25.97
N LEU A 80 -1.70 -4.49 -25.85
CA LEU A 80 -1.20 -3.76 -24.70
C LEU A 80 -2.31 -2.91 -24.08
N VAL A 81 -2.58 -3.14 -22.80
CA VAL A 81 -3.56 -2.40 -22.00
C VAL A 81 -2.84 -1.64 -20.90
N VAL A 82 -3.18 -0.37 -20.73
CA VAL A 82 -2.71 0.43 -19.60
C VAL A 82 -3.89 0.66 -18.66
N ALA A 83 -3.75 0.16 -17.44
CA ALA A 83 -4.74 0.25 -16.38
C ALA A 83 -4.26 1.16 -15.25
N GLY A 84 -5.17 1.56 -14.37
CA GLY A 84 -4.84 2.15 -13.07
C GLY A 84 -4.78 3.68 -13.08
N CYS A 85 -4.10 4.23 -12.08
CA CYS A 85 -4.21 5.65 -11.72
C CYS A 85 -3.66 6.60 -12.78
N MET A 86 -2.62 6.21 -13.53
CA MET A 86 -2.04 7.08 -14.57
C MET A 86 -3.00 7.25 -15.74
N ALA A 87 -3.67 6.15 -16.15
CA ALA A 87 -4.65 6.15 -17.23
C ALA A 87 -5.81 7.12 -16.96
N THR A 88 -6.37 7.10 -15.74
CA THR A 88 -7.42 8.06 -15.35
C THR A 88 -6.91 9.49 -15.32
N ARG A 89 -5.73 9.71 -14.72
CA ARG A 89 -5.21 11.05 -14.50
C ARG A 89 -4.89 11.79 -15.80
N TYR A 90 -4.28 11.09 -16.75
CA TYR A 90 -3.77 11.65 -18.00
C TYR A 90 -4.57 11.14 -19.21
N ARG A 91 -5.88 10.90 -19.00
CA ARG A 91 -6.80 10.29 -19.99
C ARG A 91 -6.85 10.99 -21.34
N GLU A 92 -6.63 12.31 -21.38
CA GLU A 92 -6.65 13.11 -22.61
C GLU A 92 -5.28 13.10 -23.33
N ASP A 93 -4.18 12.92 -22.60
CA ASP A 93 -2.82 13.05 -23.12
C ASP A 93 -2.20 11.71 -23.50
N LEU A 94 -2.35 10.68 -22.66
CA LEU A 94 -1.71 9.37 -22.86
C LEU A 94 -2.06 8.70 -24.20
N PRO A 95 -3.31 8.74 -24.70
CA PRO A 95 -3.61 8.15 -26.00
C PRO A 95 -2.82 8.77 -27.16
N ARG A 96 -2.45 10.05 -27.05
CA ARG A 96 -1.61 10.74 -28.04
C ARG A 96 -0.12 10.45 -27.82
N LEU A 97 0.30 10.34 -26.57
CA LEU A 97 1.71 10.14 -26.20
C LEU A 97 2.19 8.69 -26.29
N LEU A 98 1.28 7.72 -26.17
CA LEU A 98 1.57 6.28 -26.13
C LEU A 98 0.71 5.51 -27.17
N PRO A 99 0.91 5.77 -28.48
CA PRO A 99 0.11 5.16 -29.55
C PRO A 99 0.27 3.63 -29.66
N GLU A 100 1.26 3.03 -29.01
CA GLU A 100 1.44 1.58 -28.95
C GLU A 100 0.39 0.85 -28.10
N VAL A 101 -0.34 1.58 -27.24
CA VAL A 101 -1.36 1.05 -26.33
C VAL A 101 -2.68 0.86 -27.07
N ASP A 102 -3.32 -0.30 -26.90
CA ASP A 102 -4.59 -0.63 -27.54
C ASP A 102 -5.81 -0.23 -26.70
N LEU A 103 -5.64 -0.08 -25.38
CA LEU A 103 -6.73 0.26 -24.46
C LEU A 103 -6.20 0.92 -23.18
N PHE A 104 -6.81 2.03 -22.79
CA PHE A 104 -6.64 2.67 -21.48
C PHE A 104 -7.89 2.46 -20.60
N ILE A 105 -7.68 2.03 -19.36
CA ILE A 105 -8.75 1.89 -18.36
C ILE A 105 -8.34 2.46 -17.00
N GLY A 106 -9.29 3.00 -16.26
CA GLY A 106 -9.10 3.51 -14.91
C GLY A 106 -9.35 2.47 -13.82
N PRO A 107 -9.10 2.82 -12.53
CA PRO A 107 -9.41 1.95 -11.41
C PRO A 107 -10.90 1.63 -11.28
N GLY A 108 -11.79 2.53 -11.72
CA GLY A 108 -13.26 2.31 -11.69
C GLY A 108 -13.75 1.26 -12.68
N ASP A 109 -12.95 0.96 -13.71
CA ASP A 109 -13.38 0.21 -14.89
C ASP A 109 -13.11 -1.30 -14.80
N LEU A 110 -12.55 -1.78 -13.68
CA LEU A 110 -12.23 -3.20 -13.50
C LEU A 110 -13.40 -4.15 -13.78
N PRO A 111 -14.66 -3.86 -13.39
CA PRO A 111 -15.80 -4.72 -13.72
C PRO A 111 -16.01 -4.91 -15.23
N ALA A 112 -15.64 -3.93 -16.05
CA ALA A 112 -15.80 -3.97 -17.51
C ALA A 112 -14.65 -4.69 -18.23
N LEU A 113 -13.53 -4.93 -17.53
CA LEU A 113 -12.29 -5.44 -18.13
C LEU A 113 -12.49 -6.72 -18.96
N PRO A 114 -13.20 -7.78 -18.51
CA PRO A 114 -13.36 -8.99 -19.33
C PRO A 114 -14.06 -8.70 -20.67
N GLY A 115 -15.11 -7.89 -20.66
CA GLY A 115 -15.80 -7.46 -21.87
C GLY A 115 -14.92 -6.62 -22.80
N LEU A 116 -14.07 -5.77 -22.24
CA LEU A 116 -13.11 -4.96 -23.01
C LEU A 116 -12.01 -5.82 -23.65
N ILE A 117 -11.53 -6.86 -22.95
CA ILE A 117 -10.58 -7.82 -23.52
C ILE A 117 -11.20 -8.58 -24.70
N ARG A 118 -12.47 -9.01 -24.60
CA ARG A 118 -13.18 -9.63 -25.73
C ARG A 118 -13.27 -8.69 -26.94
N LYS A 119 -13.67 -7.44 -26.72
CA LYS A 119 -13.70 -6.40 -27.76
C LYS A 119 -12.34 -6.12 -28.38
N LEU A 120 -11.25 -6.20 -27.61
CA LEU A 120 -9.88 -6.04 -28.11
C LEU A 120 -9.49 -7.14 -29.11
N PHE A 121 -9.94 -8.37 -28.87
CA PHE A 121 -9.74 -9.48 -29.81
C PHE A 121 -10.64 -9.37 -31.05
N GLU A 122 -11.82 -8.79 -30.91
CA GLU A 122 -12.75 -8.52 -32.01
C GLU A 122 -12.37 -7.29 -32.85
N GLY A 123 -11.44 -6.46 -32.36
CA GLY A 123 -11.05 -5.20 -33.01
C GLY A 123 -12.08 -4.07 -32.83
N THR A 124 -12.96 -4.18 -31.83
CA THR A 124 -14.07 -3.24 -31.57
C THR A 124 -13.92 -2.49 -30.24
N ALA A 125 -12.82 -2.71 -29.52
CA ALA A 125 -12.57 -2.00 -28.27
C ALA A 125 -12.31 -0.50 -28.53
N PRO A 126 -12.81 0.39 -27.66
CA PRO A 126 -12.41 1.79 -27.70
C PRO A 126 -10.94 1.92 -27.30
N LEU A 127 -10.27 2.99 -27.75
CA LEU A 127 -8.92 3.30 -27.29
C LEU A 127 -8.88 3.65 -25.80
N THR A 128 -9.93 4.31 -25.30
CA THR A 128 -10.05 4.72 -23.89
C THR A 128 -11.42 4.34 -23.34
N HIS A 129 -11.46 3.69 -22.18
CA HIS A 129 -12.68 3.43 -21.41
C HIS A 129 -12.44 3.81 -19.96
N ILE A 130 -12.86 5.03 -19.59
CA ILE A 130 -12.71 5.57 -18.24
C ILE A 130 -14.03 6.17 -17.84
N VAL A 131 -14.79 5.44 -17.01
CA VAL A 131 -16.08 5.90 -16.48
C VAL A 131 -15.98 6.22 -14.99
N GLU A 132 -16.67 7.28 -14.58
CA GLU A 132 -16.80 7.66 -13.17
C GLU A 132 -17.90 6.83 -12.51
N THR A 133 -17.65 5.53 -12.35
CA THR A 133 -18.56 4.63 -11.64
C THR A 133 -17.90 4.09 -10.37
N ALA A 134 -18.68 4.03 -9.30
CA ALA A 134 -18.23 3.38 -8.08
C ALA A 134 -18.09 1.89 -8.33
N ILE A 135 -16.96 1.33 -7.91
CA ILE A 135 -16.70 -0.10 -8.00
C ILE A 135 -17.63 -0.82 -7.02
N GLY A 136 -18.55 -1.64 -7.54
CA GLY A 136 -19.43 -2.45 -6.70
C GLY A 136 -18.67 -3.55 -5.94
N ASP A 137 -19.19 -3.94 -4.77
CA ASP A 137 -18.53 -4.93 -3.91
C ASP A 137 -18.40 -6.33 -4.53
N GLY A 138 -19.21 -6.66 -5.54
CA GLY A 138 -19.24 -8.00 -6.15
C GLY A 138 -17.92 -8.45 -6.79
N ILE A 139 -17.10 -7.50 -7.26
CA ILE A 139 -15.83 -7.81 -7.94
C ILE A 139 -14.76 -8.43 -7.02
N TYR A 140 -14.90 -8.29 -5.70
CA TYR A 140 -13.92 -8.83 -4.75
C TYR A 140 -14.17 -10.31 -4.42
N ARG A 141 -15.35 -10.87 -4.75
CA ARG A 141 -15.75 -12.24 -4.41
C ARG A 141 -14.81 -13.31 -4.94
N ASN A 142 -14.20 -13.04 -6.10
CA ASN A 142 -13.35 -13.98 -6.81
C ASN A 142 -11.92 -13.47 -6.98
N ARG A 143 -11.55 -12.43 -6.24
CA ARG A 143 -10.20 -11.85 -6.21
C ARG A 143 -9.14 -12.95 -6.13
N ALA A 144 -8.20 -13.01 -7.06
CA ALA A 144 -7.18 -14.05 -7.11
C ALA A 144 -5.92 -13.64 -6.32
N ALA A 145 -6.06 -13.56 -5.00
CA ALA A 145 -4.91 -13.38 -4.12
C ALA A 145 -3.91 -14.53 -4.28
N ALA A 146 -2.62 -14.22 -4.26
CA ALA A 146 -1.56 -15.20 -4.45
C ALA A 146 -1.74 -16.37 -3.45
N GLU A 147 -1.84 -17.59 -3.99
CA GLU A 147 -2.04 -18.79 -3.17
C GLU A 147 -0.84 -19.00 -2.23
N GLY A 148 -1.11 -19.21 -0.94
CA GLY A 148 -0.06 -19.36 0.07
C GLY A 148 0.56 -18.03 0.55
N ALA A 149 0.06 -16.88 0.13
CA ALA A 149 0.49 -15.59 0.68
C ALA A 149 0.12 -15.50 2.17
N ALA A 150 1.15 -15.36 3.02
CA ALA A 150 1.01 -15.29 4.47
C ALA A 150 0.32 -13.99 4.95
N SER A 151 0.38 -12.94 4.13
CA SER A 151 -0.15 -11.61 4.40
C SER A 151 -0.95 -11.12 3.18
N ALA A 152 -2.06 -10.44 3.42
CA ALA A 152 -2.90 -9.89 2.36
C ALA A 152 -3.34 -8.47 2.68
N PHE A 153 -3.43 -7.63 1.64
CA PHE A 153 -4.08 -6.33 1.72
C PHE A 153 -5.60 -6.49 1.59
N LEU A 154 -6.38 -5.75 2.37
CA LEU A 154 -7.84 -5.72 2.32
C LEU A 154 -8.30 -4.27 2.20
N LYS A 155 -8.79 -3.89 1.02
CA LYS A 155 -9.22 -2.53 0.72
C LYS A 155 -10.62 -2.30 1.26
N ILE A 156 -10.84 -1.38 2.21
CA ILE A 156 -12.15 -1.19 2.85
C ILE A 156 -12.95 -0.01 2.27
N LEU A 157 -12.29 0.86 1.52
CA LEU A 157 -12.87 2.03 0.86
C LEU A 157 -12.04 2.46 -0.34
N GLU A 158 -12.65 3.29 -1.18
CA GLU A 158 -12.02 3.99 -2.30
C GLU A 158 -12.25 5.49 -2.22
N GLY A 159 -11.42 6.26 -2.91
CA GLY A 159 -11.51 7.72 -2.94
C GLY A 159 -11.21 8.39 -1.60
N CYS A 160 -11.26 9.73 -1.54
CA CYS A 160 -10.93 10.48 -0.33
C CYS A 160 -11.49 11.91 -0.36
N ASP A 161 -12.13 12.34 0.73
CA ASP A 161 -12.72 13.68 0.86
C ASP A 161 -11.90 14.65 1.70
N ASN A 162 -10.65 14.30 2.04
CA ASN A 162 -9.78 15.17 2.84
C ASN A 162 -9.37 16.46 2.11
N ARG A 163 -9.45 16.48 0.77
CA ARG A 163 -9.14 17.65 -0.09
C ARG A 163 -7.79 18.31 0.22
N CYS A 164 -6.76 17.51 0.52
CA CYS A 164 -5.41 18.02 0.76
C CYS A 164 -4.90 18.74 -0.51
N SER A 165 -4.30 19.91 -0.33
CA SER A 165 -3.98 20.82 -1.44
C SER A 165 -2.94 20.30 -2.43
N TYR A 166 -2.21 19.24 -2.09
CA TYR A 166 -1.21 18.59 -2.95
C TYR A 166 -1.65 17.23 -3.49
N CYS A 167 -2.85 16.76 -3.13
CA CYS A 167 -3.27 15.39 -3.40
C CYS A 167 -4.15 15.33 -4.65
N THR A 168 -3.83 14.44 -5.58
CA THR A 168 -4.58 14.22 -6.82
C THR A 168 -5.60 13.09 -6.72
N ILE A 169 -5.64 12.37 -5.58
CA ILE A 169 -6.55 11.23 -5.37
C ILE A 169 -8.02 11.55 -5.70
N PRO A 170 -8.60 12.70 -5.30
CA PRO A 170 -9.99 13.01 -5.65
C PRO A 170 -10.24 13.04 -7.17
N MET A 171 -9.25 13.42 -7.97
CA MET A 171 -9.33 13.47 -9.43
C MET A 171 -9.16 12.08 -10.09
N ILE A 172 -8.56 11.13 -9.37
CA ILE A 172 -8.17 9.82 -9.92
C ILE A 172 -9.12 8.72 -9.45
N ARG A 173 -9.46 8.72 -8.17
CA ARG A 173 -10.26 7.68 -7.51
C ARG A 173 -11.59 8.19 -6.99
N GLY A 174 -11.91 9.47 -7.23
CA GLY A 174 -13.18 10.07 -6.90
C GLY A 174 -13.39 10.37 -5.40
N PRO A 175 -14.63 10.69 -5.01
CA PRO A 175 -15.00 10.97 -3.62
C PRO A 175 -14.94 9.69 -2.77
N LEU A 176 -14.98 9.86 -1.46
CA LEU A 176 -15.03 8.73 -0.52
C LEU A 176 -16.20 7.79 -0.83
N LYS A 177 -15.88 6.50 -0.96
CA LYS A 177 -16.83 5.40 -1.10
C LYS A 177 -16.40 4.23 -0.22
N SER A 178 -17.14 4.00 0.86
CA SER A 178 -16.90 2.88 1.76
C SER A 178 -17.58 1.61 1.24
N ARG A 179 -16.87 0.48 1.31
CA ARG A 179 -17.45 -0.82 0.99
C ARG A 179 -18.43 -1.26 2.07
N SER A 180 -19.33 -2.19 1.75
CA SER A 180 -20.20 -2.79 2.77
C SER A 180 -19.39 -3.65 3.72
N LYS A 181 -19.80 -3.66 4.99
CA LYS A 181 -19.16 -4.47 6.03
C LYS A 181 -19.21 -5.96 5.66
N GLU A 182 -20.34 -6.41 5.16
CA GLU A 182 -20.61 -7.81 4.80
C GLU A 182 -19.63 -8.28 3.71
N ALA A 183 -19.42 -7.46 2.66
CA ALA A 183 -18.47 -7.78 1.60
C ALA A 183 -17.02 -7.79 2.10
N ILE A 184 -16.64 -6.85 2.98
CA ILE A 184 -15.29 -6.83 3.57
C ILE A 184 -15.05 -8.10 4.39
N LEU A 185 -16.02 -8.53 5.20
CA LEU A 185 -15.91 -9.74 6.01
C LEU A 185 -15.92 -11.02 5.16
N GLU A 186 -16.69 -11.04 4.07
CA GLU A 186 -16.68 -12.15 3.10
C GLU A 186 -15.29 -12.29 2.44
N GLU A 187 -14.72 -11.18 1.96
CA GLU A 187 -13.38 -11.17 1.37
C GLU A 187 -12.29 -11.53 2.40
N ALA A 188 -12.36 -11.01 3.63
CA ALA A 188 -11.41 -11.37 4.68
C ALA A 188 -11.41 -12.89 4.93
N ARG A 189 -12.60 -13.53 4.97
CA ARG A 189 -12.71 -14.99 5.09
C ARG A 189 -12.13 -15.71 3.87
N LEU A 190 -12.34 -15.19 2.65
CA LEU A 190 -11.74 -15.72 1.43
C LEU A 190 -10.20 -15.69 1.49
N LEU A 191 -9.61 -14.56 1.88
CA LEU A 191 -8.16 -14.40 2.00
C LEU A 191 -7.57 -15.39 3.02
N VAL A 192 -8.23 -15.59 4.15
CA VAL A 192 -7.82 -16.58 5.16
C VAL A 192 -7.89 -18.00 4.62
N ARG A 193 -8.96 -18.36 3.88
CA ARG A 193 -9.06 -19.67 3.20
C ARG A 193 -7.92 -19.91 2.21
N ARG A 194 -7.39 -18.85 1.59
CA ARG A 194 -6.23 -18.90 0.68
C ARG A 194 -4.86 -18.88 1.37
N GLY A 195 -4.82 -18.83 2.70
CA GLY A 195 -3.59 -18.97 3.47
C GLY A 195 -3.17 -17.72 4.27
N ALA A 196 -3.85 -16.59 4.09
CA ALA A 196 -3.52 -15.37 4.82
C ALA A 196 -3.63 -15.59 6.34
N ARG A 197 -2.67 -15.03 7.07
CA ARG A 197 -2.62 -14.96 8.54
C ARG A 197 -2.57 -13.51 9.03
N GLU A 198 -2.02 -12.61 8.23
CA GLU A 198 -2.09 -11.16 8.42
C GLU A 198 -3.06 -10.53 7.41
N ILE A 199 -3.95 -9.67 7.90
CA ILE A 199 -4.80 -8.82 7.08
C ILE A 199 -4.40 -7.35 7.31
N ASN A 200 -4.00 -6.66 6.25
CA ASN A 200 -3.63 -5.26 6.28
C ASN A 200 -4.79 -4.44 5.71
N LEU A 201 -5.51 -3.72 6.56
CA LEU A 201 -6.59 -2.85 6.13
C LEU A 201 -6.00 -1.63 5.44
N ILE A 202 -6.45 -1.40 4.21
CA ILE A 202 -6.00 -0.29 3.39
C ILE A 202 -7.18 0.51 2.83
N GLY A 203 -6.88 1.75 2.51
CA GLY A 203 -7.72 2.73 1.84
C GLY A 203 -6.87 3.98 1.61
N GLN A 204 -7.47 5.03 1.06
CA GLN A 204 -6.80 6.33 0.96
C GLN A 204 -6.72 6.98 2.34
N ASP A 205 -7.78 6.84 3.14
CA ASP A 205 -7.84 7.18 4.55
C ASP A 205 -8.83 6.27 5.29
N ILE A 206 -8.34 5.23 5.96
CA ILE A 206 -9.23 4.23 6.58
C ILE A 206 -10.05 4.79 7.74
N THR A 207 -9.62 5.89 8.36
CA THR A 207 -10.37 6.55 9.45
C THR A 207 -11.66 7.21 8.97
N SER A 208 -11.82 7.37 7.66
CA SER A 208 -13.05 7.87 7.05
C SER A 208 -14.08 6.78 6.74
N TYR A 209 -13.78 5.51 6.99
CA TYR A 209 -14.70 4.40 6.71
C TYR A 209 -16.08 4.62 7.37
N GLY A 210 -17.13 4.55 6.55
CA GLY A 210 -18.53 4.75 6.94
C GLY A 210 -19.02 6.20 6.90
N ALA A 211 -18.12 7.19 6.80
CA ALA A 211 -18.51 8.61 6.83
C ALA A 211 -19.40 9.03 5.65
N ASP A 212 -19.19 8.43 4.47
CA ASP A 212 -20.04 8.64 3.27
C ASP A 212 -21.46 8.08 3.43
N ARG A 213 -21.70 7.26 4.46
CA ARG A 213 -23.02 6.70 4.83
C ARG A 213 -23.58 7.31 6.12
N GLY A 214 -22.91 8.30 6.70
CA GLY A 214 -23.27 8.87 8.00
C GLY A 214 -22.93 7.98 9.21
N GLU A 215 -22.15 6.91 9.00
CA GLU A 215 -21.73 5.94 10.03
C GLU A 215 -20.38 6.34 10.64
N GLY A 216 -20.32 7.51 11.28
CA GLY A 216 -19.10 7.98 11.96
C GLY A 216 -18.58 6.95 12.98
N GLY A 217 -17.27 6.70 12.98
CA GLY A 217 -16.63 5.76 13.91
C GLY A 217 -16.80 4.28 13.55
N ALA A 218 -17.32 3.94 12.36
CA ALA A 218 -17.56 2.55 11.94
C ALA A 218 -16.29 1.70 11.77
N LEU A 219 -15.10 2.31 11.72
CA LEU A 219 -13.83 1.59 11.60
C LEU A 219 -13.59 0.63 12.78
N ALA A 220 -13.78 1.08 14.02
CA ALA A 220 -13.50 0.25 15.20
C ALA A 220 -14.42 -0.98 15.28
N PRO A 221 -15.76 -0.87 15.08
CA PRO A 221 -16.65 -2.02 14.94
C PRO A 221 -16.22 -2.98 13.81
N LEU A 222 -15.88 -2.47 12.62
CA LEU A 222 -15.43 -3.31 11.52
C LEU A 222 -14.16 -4.10 11.88
N VAL A 223 -13.15 -3.44 12.46
CA VAL A 223 -11.89 -4.07 12.86
C VAL A 223 -12.13 -5.15 13.91
N ARG A 224 -13.04 -4.90 14.87
CA ARG A 224 -13.44 -5.91 15.88
C ARG A 224 -14.04 -7.15 15.23
N GLU A 225 -14.93 -6.98 14.26
CA GLU A 225 -15.54 -8.11 13.52
C GLU A 225 -14.52 -8.86 12.66
N ILE A 226 -13.56 -8.16 12.04
CA ILE A 226 -12.44 -8.80 11.33
C ILE A 226 -11.59 -9.63 12.31
N CYS A 227 -11.27 -9.08 13.49
CA CYS A 227 -10.50 -9.81 14.50
C CYS A 227 -11.22 -11.08 14.99
N ALA A 228 -12.55 -11.13 14.96
CA ALA A 228 -13.31 -12.32 15.32
C ALA A 228 -13.19 -13.48 14.30
N ILE A 229 -12.71 -13.22 13.07
CA ILE A 229 -12.55 -14.26 12.04
C ILE A 229 -11.48 -15.28 12.46
N ARG A 230 -11.87 -16.56 12.49
CA ARG A 230 -10.97 -17.69 12.76
C ARG A 230 -9.90 -17.79 11.67
N GLY A 231 -8.64 -17.93 12.08
CA GLY A 231 -7.49 -18.06 11.18
C GLY A 231 -6.69 -16.78 11.01
N ILE A 232 -7.31 -15.60 11.23
CA ILE A 232 -6.57 -14.34 11.32
C ILE A 232 -5.75 -14.33 12.61
N ARG A 233 -4.47 -14.04 12.46
CA ARG A 233 -3.50 -13.89 13.55
C ARG A 233 -3.16 -12.43 13.77
N TRP A 234 -2.93 -11.68 12.70
CA TRP A 234 -2.57 -10.27 12.75
C TRP A 234 -3.53 -9.41 11.92
N VAL A 235 -3.93 -8.27 12.47
CA VAL A 235 -4.66 -7.22 11.76
C VAL A 235 -3.85 -5.94 11.85
N ARG A 236 -3.59 -5.30 10.71
CA ARG A 236 -2.80 -4.05 10.64
C ARG A 236 -3.63 -2.93 10.03
N LEU A 237 -3.51 -1.75 10.60
CA LEU A 237 -4.20 -0.55 10.14
C LEU A 237 -3.19 0.38 9.45
N LEU A 238 -3.45 0.72 8.19
CA LEU A 238 -2.58 1.59 7.38
C LEU A 238 -3.34 2.83 6.90
N TYR A 239 -2.64 3.95 6.69
CA TYR A 239 -3.21 5.20 6.17
C TYR A 239 -4.26 5.84 7.10
N LEU A 240 -3.90 6.12 8.35
CA LEU A 240 -4.79 6.76 9.32
C LEU A 240 -4.62 8.28 9.34
N TYR A 241 -5.70 9.03 9.13
CA TYR A 241 -5.66 10.49 9.25
C TYR A 241 -5.59 10.91 10.72
N PRO A 242 -4.58 11.71 11.13
CA PRO A 242 -4.33 12.02 12.55
C PRO A 242 -5.57 12.54 13.30
N GLY A 243 -6.29 13.50 12.71
CA GLY A 243 -7.45 14.14 13.35
C GLY A 243 -8.71 13.28 13.48
N ARG A 244 -8.68 12.00 13.10
CA ARG A 244 -9.82 11.06 13.21
C ARG A 244 -9.50 9.82 14.04
N ILE A 245 -8.36 9.80 14.73
CA ILE A 245 -8.02 8.73 15.66
C ILE A 245 -8.62 9.09 17.02
N ASP A 246 -9.72 8.43 17.37
CA ASP A 246 -10.46 8.62 18.61
C ASP A 246 -10.11 7.59 19.69
N ASP A 247 -10.64 7.78 20.90
CA ASP A 247 -10.38 6.86 22.02
C ASP A 247 -10.97 5.47 21.79
N SER A 248 -12.08 5.35 21.05
CA SER A 248 -12.68 4.05 20.70
C SER A 248 -11.71 3.16 19.92
N LEU A 249 -10.99 3.75 18.95
CA LEU A 249 -9.96 3.02 18.20
C LEU A 249 -8.75 2.69 19.09
N ILE A 250 -8.31 3.60 19.95
CA ILE A 250 -7.19 3.39 20.88
C ILE A 250 -7.52 2.27 21.89
N ASP A 251 -8.73 2.27 22.43
CA ASP A 251 -9.25 1.23 23.34
C ASP A 251 -9.25 -0.13 22.67
N LEU A 252 -9.68 -0.20 21.41
CA LEU A 252 -9.68 -1.42 20.63
C LEU A 252 -8.25 -1.94 20.42
N LEU A 253 -7.30 -1.06 20.07
CA LEU A 253 -5.87 -1.41 19.93
C LEU A 253 -5.27 -1.93 21.24
N ALA A 254 -5.73 -1.42 22.39
CA ALA A 254 -5.26 -1.84 23.70
C ALA A 254 -5.80 -3.23 24.07
N ALA A 255 -7.08 -3.48 23.78
CA ALA A 255 -7.80 -4.68 24.19
C ALA A 255 -7.58 -5.89 23.25
N GLU A 256 -7.49 -5.68 21.94
CA GLU A 256 -7.47 -6.76 20.96
C GLU A 256 -6.05 -7.19 20.59
N LYS A 257 -5.66 -8.39 21.04
CA LYS A 257 -4.31 -8.94 20.84
C LYS A 257 -3.96 -9.24 19.39
N LYS A 258 -4.95 -9.46 18.52
CA LYS A 258 -4.71 -9.69 17.07
C LYS A 258 -4.32 -8.42 16.33
N ILE A 259 -4.70 -7.24 16.81
CA ILE A 259 -4.31 -6.00 16.15
C ILE A 259 -2.84 -5.72 16.44
N CYS A 260 -2.03 -5.59 15.39
CA CYS A 260 -0.65 -5.14 15.54
C CYS A 260 -0.66 -3.76 16.18
N ARG A 261 0.07 -3.59 17.30
CA ARG A 261 0.33 -2.27 17.91
C ARG A 261 1.25 -1.46 17.00
N TYR A 262 0.69 -1.07 15.86
CA TYR A 262 1.36 -0.41 14.77
C TYR A 262 0.34 0.51 14.12
N LEU A 263 0.64 1.80 13.99
CA LEU A 263 -0.19 2.76 13.28
C LEU A 263 0.64 3.55 12.28
N ASP A 264 0.16 3.60 11.04
CA ASP A 264 0.69 4.48 9.99
C ASP A 264 -0.13 5.77 9.94
N ILE A 265 0.43 6.84 10.49
CA ILE A 265 -0.23 8.13 10.75
C ILE A 265 0.52 9.21 9.96
N PRO A 266 0.23 9.39 8.66
CA PRO A 266 0.96 10.34 7.81
C PRO A 266 0.62 11.81 8.12
N ILE A 267 1.45 12.48 8.92
CA ILE A 267 1.26 13.87 9.40
C ILE A 267 1.59 14.94 8.37
N GLN A 268 2.42 14.61 7.38
CA GLN A 268 2.95 15.48 6.32
C GLN A 268 3.86 16.61 6.79
N HIS A 269 3.52 17.34 7.85
CA HIS A 269 4.34 18.39 8.44
C HIS A 269 3.95 18.61 9.90
N ILE A 270 4.65 19.50 10.60
CA ILE A 270 4.35 19.91 11.98
C ILE A 270 4.35 21.44 12.15
N ASP A 271 4.31 22.17 11.05
CA ASP A 271 4.31 23.63 11.06
C ASP A 271 2.88 24.10 10.80
N ALA A 272 2.32 24.92 11.68
CA ALA A 272 0.92 25.33 11.58
C ALA A 272 0.59 25.99 10.24
N GLY A 273 1.46 26.90 9.75
CA GLY A 273 1.25 27.58 8.48
C GLY A 273 1.39 26.65 7.28
N VAL A 274 2.33 25.69 7.31
CA VAL A 274 2.44 24.68 6.25
C VAL A 274 1.22 23.74 6.27
N LEU A 275 0.79 23.27 7.45
CA LEU A 275 -0.37 22.38 7.62
C LEU A 275 -1.66 23.04 7.11
N GLU A 276 -1.88 24.31 7.43
CA GLU A 276 -3.00 25.09 6.92
C GLU A 276 -2.98 25.14 5.39
N ARG A 277 -1.84 25.48 4.77
CA ARG A 277 -1.71 25.50 3.31
C ARG A 277 -1.84 24.11 2.69
N MET A 278 -1.49 23.04 3.39
CA MET A 278 -1.72 21.66 2.98
C MET A 278 -3.20 21.26 3.03
N GLY A 279 -4.07 22.07 3.64
CA GLY A 279 -5.48 21.75 3.88
C GLY A 279 -5.67 20.73 4.99
N ARG A 280 -4.78 20.70 6.00
CA ARG A 280 -4.91 19.83 7.16
C ARG A 280 -5.87 20.44 8.18
N ARG A 281 -6.70 19.58 8.78
CA ARG A 281 -7.73 19.96 9.77
C ARG A 281 -7.27 19.68 11.21
N TYR A 282 -5.97 19.63 11.44
CA TYR A 282 -5.36 19.42 12.73
C TYR A 282 -4.17 20.36 12.91
N SER A 283 -3.88 20.71 14.15
CA SER A 283 -2.76 21.54 14.57
C SER A 283 -1.50 20.68 14.86
N PRO A 284 -0.32 21.30 14.94
CA PRO A 284 0.87 20.64 15.48
C PRO A 284 0.69 20.07 16.89
N GLU A 285 -0.10 20.75 17.71
CA GLU A 285 -0.39 20.38 19.10
C GLU A 285 -1.24 19.11 19.16
N ASP A 286 -2.27 19.00 18.30
CA ASP A 286 -3.12 17.79 18.18
C ASP A 286 -2.27 16.56 17.85
N VAL A 287 -1.27 16.72 16.97
CA VAL A 287 -0.36 15.63 16.59
C VAL A 287 0.52 15.22 17.78
N ARG A 288 1.05 16.18 18.54
CA ARG A 288 1.86 15.89 19.73
C ARG A 288 1.06 15.17 20.80
N GLU A 289 -0.15 15.65 21.07
CA GLU A 289 -1.06 15.05 22.04
C GLU A 289 -1.45 13.63 21.62
N LEU A 290 -1.79 13.43 20.34
CA LEU A 290 -2.10 12.11 19.81
C LEU A 290 -0.93 11.14 20.00
N VAL A 291 0.30 11.54 19.65
CA VAL A 291 1.48 10.68 19.82
C VAL A 291 1.74 10.35 21.30
N ALA A 292 1.62 11.34 22.18
CA ALA A 292 1.79 11.15 23.62
C ALA A 292 0.75 10.16 24.16
N ARG A 293 -0.53 10.38 23.85
CA ARG A 293 -1.65 9.51 24.24
C ARG A 293 -1.48 8.08 23.71
N LEU A 294 -1.05 7.91 22.47
CA LEU A 294 -0.80 6.58 21.90
C LEU A 294 0.31 5.84 22.64
N ARG A 295 1.41 6.51 22.99
CA ARG A 295 2.53 5.88 23.72
C ARG A 295 2.19 5.54 25.16
N ASP A 296 1.45 6.41 25.82
CA ASP A 296 0.98 6.21 27.18
C ASP A 296 0.02 5.01 27.27
N ARG A 297 -1.00 4.99 26.41
CA ARG A 297 -2.06 3.98 26.45
C ARG A 297 -1.68 2.65 25.78
N LEU A 298 -0.70 2.66 24.88
CA LEU A 298 -0.24 1.48 24.14
C LEU A 298 1.28 1.32 24.26
N PRO A 299 1.81 0.91 25.44
CA PRO A 299 3.24 0.66 25.60
C PRO A 299 3.77 -0.31 24.53
N GLY A 300 4.87 0.07 23.88
CA GLY A 300 5.48 -0.69 22.78
C GLY A 300 4.77 -0.56 21.43
N ILE A 301 3.92 0.46 21.23
CA ILE A 301 3.37 0.78 19.92
C ILE A 301 4.44 1.23 18.94
N PHE A 302 4.37 0.71 17.72
CA PHE A 302 5.14 1.19 16.57
C PHE A 302 4.39 2.32 15.88
N LEU A 303 5.01 3.49 15.76
CA LEU A 303 4.42 4.64 15.07
C LEU A 303 5.17 4.91 13.77
N ARG A 304 4.47 4.74 12.65
CA ARG A 304 4.95 5.15 11.34
C ARG A 304 4.33 6.47 10.93
N THR A 305 5.10 7.33 10.28
CA THR A 305 4.58 8.54 9.66
C THR A 305 5.18 8.79 8.28
N SER A 306 4.65 9.82 7.60
CA SER A 306 5.30 10.42 6.45
C SER A 306 5.25 11.93 6.51
N VAL A 307 6.29 12.56 5.96
CA VAL A 307 6.45 14.01 5.89
C VAL A 307 6.73 14.45 4.46
N ILE A 308 6.23 15.62 4.09
CA ILE A 308 6.51 16.29 2.83
C ILE A 308 7.35 17.52 3.15
N VAL A 309 8.55 17.60 2.56
CA VAL A 309 9.46 18.74 2.73
C VAL A 309 9.50 19.61 1.48
N GLY A 310 9.79 20.90 1.65
CA GLY A 310 9.81 21.85 0.56
C GLY A 310 8.41 22.16 0.00
N PHE A 311 7.38 22.02 0.83
CA PHE A 311 6.02 22.40 0.44
C PHE A 311 5.95 23.92 0.14
N PRO A 312 5.08 24.41 -0.77
CA PRO A 312 4.99 25.83 -1.05
C PRO A 312 4.75 26.69 0.20
N GLY A 313 5.64 27.65 0.42
CA GLY A 313 5.69 28.52 1.60
C GLY A 313 6.47 27.95 2.79
N GLU A 314 7.09 26.78 2.69
CA GLU A 314 7.93 26.22 3.76
C GLU A 314 9.24 27.01 3.93
N THR A 315 9.32 27.77 5.02
CA THR A 315 10.50 28.55 5.40
C THR A 315 11.54 27.68 6.11
N ALA A 316 12.79 28.19 6.24
CA ALA A 316 13.83 27.52 7.04
C ALA A 316 13.36 27.26 8.48
N ARG A 317 12.70 28.23 9.13
CA ARG A 317 12.16 28.08 10.49
C ARG A 317 11.09 26.97 10.59
N ALA A 318 10.24 26.84 9.57
CA ALA A 318 9.24 25.76 9.51
C ALA A 318 9.91 24.40 9.37
N PHE A 319 10.94 24.31 8.53
CA PHE A 319 11.74 23.10 8.39
C PHE A 319 12.51 22.74 9.67
N ASP A 320 13.12 23.72 10.36
CA ASP A 320 13.83 23.46 11.62
C ASP A 320 12.88 23.00 12.74
N ARG A 321 11.60 23.43 12.71
CA ARG A 321 10.56 22.87 13.59
C ARG A 321 10.27 21.41 13.26
N LEU A 322 10.16 21.07 11.97
CA LEU A 322 9.96 19.69 11.53
C LEU A 322 11.12 18.79 11.94
N LEU A 323 12.36 19.22 11.70
CA LEU A 323 13.54 18.44 12.00
C LEU A 323 13.67 18.14 13.51
N ARG A 324 13.47 19.17 14.35
CA ARG A 324 13.42 19.00 15.82
C ARG A 324 12.30 18.07 16.25
N PHE A 325 11.10 18.23 15.68
CA PHE A 325 9.98 17.34 16.00
C PHE A 325 10.26 15.88 15.65
N VAL A 326 10.87 15.59 14.51
CA VAL A 326 11.27 14.23 14.13
C VAL A 326 12.27 13.65 15.13
N HIS A 327 13.30 14.44 15.47
CA HIS A 327 14.32 14.08 16.46
C HIS A 327 13.68 13.76 17.83
N ASP A 328 12.86 14.66 18.36
CA ASP A 328 12.30 14.57 19.71
C ASP A 328 11.21 13.49 19.81
N THR A 329 10.42 13.36 18.74
CA THR A 329 9.34 12.37 18.71
C THR A 329 9.89 10.97 18.53
N ARG A 330 11.05 10.76 17.88
CA ARG A 330 11.64 9.42 17.67
C ARG A 330 10.65 8.43 17.05
N TRP A 331 10.22 8.69 15.83
CA TRP A 331 9.31 7.80 15.09
C TRP A 331 9.94 6.44 14.82
N ASP A 332 9.14 5.39 14.84
CA ASP A 332 9.60 4.05 14.54
C ASP A 332 9.97 3.89 13.08
N TYR A 333 9.15 4.48 12.21
CA TYR A 333 9.39 4.54 10.77
C TYR A 333 8.91 5.89 10.26
N LEU A 334 9.66 6.48 9.33
CA LEU A 334 9.30 7.76 8.75
C LEU A 334 9.68 7.78 7.28
N GLY A 335 8.69 7.97 6.42
CA GLY A 335 8.91 8.25 5.00
C GLY A 335 9.05 9.76 4.76
N VAL A 336 10.11 10.17 4.07
CA VAL A 336 10.33 11.57 3.69
C VAL A 336 10.14 11.71 2.19
N PHE A 337 9.33 12.68 1.79
CA PHE A 337 9.06 12.95 0.38
C PHE A 337 9.33 14.42 0.08
N PRO A 338 10.24 14.75 -0.85
CA PRO A 338 10.27 16.07 -1.45
C PRO A 338 8.91 16.38 -2.07
N TYR A 339 8.40 17.60 -1.87
CA TYR A 339 7.14 18.02 -2.48
C TYR A 339 7.19 17.88 -4.01
N SER A 340 6.32 17.05 -4.57
CA SER A 340 6.12 16.96 -6.03
C SER A 340 5.03 17.93 -6.47
N ARG A 341 5.35 18.80 -7.43
CA ARG A 341 4.42 19.80 -7.97
C ARG A 341 3.47 19.14 -8.98
N GLU A 342 2.34 18.65 -8.50
CA GLU A 342 1.38 17.89 -9.30
C GLU A 342 0.30 18.79 -9.93
N GLU A 343 0.19 18.79 -11.27
CA GLU A 343 -0.85 19.52 -12.01
C GLU A 343 -2.27 19.17 -11.55
N GLY A 344 -3.15 20.18 -11.56
CA GLY A 344 -4.54 20.08 -11.09
C GLY A 344 -4.72 20.25 -9.57
N THR A 345 -3.63 20.23 -8.79
CA THR A 345 -3.71 20.43 -7.34
C THR A 345 -3.66 21.92 -6.96
N PRO A 346 -4.34 22.37 -5.89
CA PRO A 346 -4.21 23.76 -5.42
C PRO A 346 -2.76 24.18 -5.12
N ALA A 347 -1.93 23.28 -4.59
CA ALA A 347 -0.52 23.53 -4.29
C ALA A 347 0.35 23.74 -5.54
N HIS A 348 -0.09 23.25 -6.70
CA HIS A 348 0.60 23.49 -7.98
C HIS A 348 0.70 24.98 -8.30
N SER A 349 -0.37 25.73 -8.04
CA SER A 349 -0.50 27.14 -8.42
C SER A 349 -0.04 28.12 -7.33
N MET A 350 0.40 27.62 -6.18
CA MET A 350 0.94 28.47 -5.11
C MET A 350 2.23 29.15 -5.56
N ARG A 351 2.36 30.46 -5.31
CA ARG A 351 3.52 31.25 -5.77
C ARG A 351 4.82 30.93 -5.05
N SER A 352 4.74 30.63 -3.75
CA SER A 352 5.90 30.45 -2.86
C SER A 352 6.56 29.06 -3.00
N GLN A 353 6.87 28.64 -4.22
CA GLN A 353 7.52 27.35 -4.48
C GLN A 353 8.94 27.32 -3.88
N VAL A 354 9.32 26.18 -3.30
CA VAL A 354 10.68 25.96 -2.78
C VAL A 354 11.54 25.33 -3.88
N PRO A 355 12.77 25.83 -4.14
CA PRO A 355 13.65 25.26 -5.17
C PRO A 355 13.96 23.79 -4.93
N GLU A 356 14.05 23.00 -6.01
CA GLU A 356 14.25 21.54 -5.94
C GLU A 356 15.47 21.14 -5.11
N ALA A 357 16.61 21.81 -5.32
CA ALA A 357 17.82 21.54 -4.56
C ALA A 357 17.61 21.67 -3.04
N VAL A 358 16.82 22.67 -2.60
CA VAL A 358 16.47 22.86 -1.19
C VAL A 358 15.51 21.77 -0.70
N ARG A 359 14.55 21.33 -1.53
CA ARG A 359 13.65 20.22 -1.16
C ARG A 359 14.43 18.92 -0.94
N GLN A 360 15.37 18.62 -1.83
CA GLN A 360 16.22 17.43 -1.76
C GLN A 360 17.19 17.47 -0.58
N GLU A 361 17.83 18.63 -0.33
CA GLU A 361 18.68 18.83 0.86
C GLU A 361 17.88 18.60 2.15
N ARG A 362 16.69 19.20 2.26
CA ARG A 362 15.79 19.01 3.41
C ARG A 362 15.37 17.56 3.57
N ALA A 363 15.06 16.87 2.47
CA ALA A 363 14.65 15.47 2.51
C ALA A 363 15.77 14.59 3.07
N ARG A 364 16.99 14.77 2.56
CA ARG A 364 18.19 14.09 3.05
C ARG A 364 18.41 14.33 4.54
N ARG A 365 18.33 15.57 5.01
CA ARG A 365 18.53 15.90 6.43
C ARG A 365 17.53 15.20 7.35
N VAL A 366 16.26 15.09 6.95
CA VAL A 366 15.26 14.34 7.74
C VAL A 366 15.51 12.83 7.67
N GLN A 367 15.92 12.31 6.50
CA GLN A 367 16.30 10.90 6.33
C GLN A 367 17.49 10.52 7.22
N ASP A 368 18.53 11.37 7.29
CA ASP A 368 19.71 11.14 8.12
C ASP A 368 19.33 11.05 9.61
N VAL A 369 18.53 11.99 10.12
CA VAL A 369 18.02 11.94 11.51
C VAL A 369 17.18 10.67 11.76
N GLN A 370 16.32 10.29 10.82
CA GLN A 370 15.52 9.07 10.96
C GLN A 370 16.39 7.80 10.92
N ALA A 371 17.43 7.77 10.11
CA ALA A 371 18.36 6.64 10.00
C ALA A 371 19.07 6.41 11.33
N ASP A 372 19.52 7.47 12.00
CA ASP A 372 20.15 7.39 13.32
C ASP A 372 19.17 6.86 14.38
N ILE A 373 17.92 7.35 14.39
CA ILE A 373 16.87 6.88 15.30
C ILE A 373 16.59 5.39 15.08
N LEU A 374 16.45 4.97 13.82
CA LEU A 374 16.19 3.59 13.44
C LEU A 374 17.34 2.67 13.83
N ALA A 375 18.58 3.06 13.55
CA ALA A 375 19.77 2.27 13.85
C ALA A 375 19.91 2.05 15.36
N ALA A 376 19.76 3.12 16.16
CA ALA A 376 19.80 3.02 17.62
C ALA A 376 18.68 2.11 18.16
N ARG A 377 17.45 2.24 17.64
CA ARG A 377 16.32 1.40 18.05
C ARG A 377 16.55 -0.06 17.68
N ASN A 378 16.94 -0.35 16.44
CA ASN A 378 17.16 -1.71 15.97
C ASN A 378 18.30 -2.38 16.77
N ALA A 379 19.39 -1.67 17.04
CA ALA A 379 20.49 -2.16 17.87
C ALA A 379 20.03 -2.50 19.30
N ALA A 380 19.17 -1.68 19.91
CA ALA A 380 18.63 -1.94 21.25
C ALA A 380 17.78 -3.22 21.34
N ARG A 381 17.27 -3.71 20.21
CA ARG A 381 16.44 -4.93 20.14
C ARG A 381 17.24 -6.22 19.99
N VAL A 382 18.56 -6.14 19.79
CA VAL A 382 19.41 -7.33 19.72
C VAL A 382 19.31 -8.11 21.03
N GLY A 383 19.03 -9.41 20.92
CA GLY A 383 18.78 -10.29 22.06
C GLY A 383 17.31 -10.45 22.45
N GLU A 384 16.42 -9.57 22.02
CA GLU A 384 14.97 -9.71 22.25
C GLU A 384 14.40 -10.90 21.48
N GLU A 385 13.32 -11.49 22.01
CA GLU A 385 12.51 -12.47 21.30
C GLU A 385 11.24 -11.83 20.75
N LEU A 386 10.90 -12.18 19.51
CA LEU A 386 9.70 -11.68 18.84
C LEU A 386 9.03 -12.78 18.01
N GLU A 387 7.76 -12.56 17.70
CA GLU A 387 7.02 -13.35 16.72
C GLU A 387 7.31 -12.85 15.30
N VAL A 388 7.69 -13.77 14.40
CA VAL A 388 7.94 -13.52 12.98
C VAL A 388 6.93 -14.29 12.14
N LEU A 389 6.15 -13.60 11.32
CA LEU A 389 5.38 -14.21 10.25
C LEU A 389 6.32 -14.52 9.09
N VAL A 390 6.55 -15.79 8.80
CA VAL A 390 7.40 -16.23 7.69
C VAL A 390 6.64 -16.08 6.39
N GLU A 391 7.18 -15.29 5.46
CA GLU A 391 6.55 -14.99 4.18
C GLU A 391 7.18 -15.78 3.03
N LYS A 392 8.50 -16.01 3.09
CA LYS A 392 9.24 -16.75 2.07
C LYS A 392 10.26 -17.65 2.72
N THR A 393 10.47 -18.83 2.14
CA THR A 393 11.48 -19.79 2.56
C THR A 393 12.43 -20.05 1.41
N PHE A 394 13.70 -20.28 1.73
CA PHE A 394 14.77 -20.48 0.77
C PHE A 394 15.55 -21.74 1.16
N ALA A 395 16.42 -22.20 0.26
CA ALA A 395 17.32 -23.32 0.53
C ALA A 395 18.22 -23.08 1.76
N ARG A 396 18.74 -24.16 2.33
CA ARG A 396 19.69 -24.14 3.47
C ARG A 396 19.14 -23.49 4.75
N GLY A 397 17.84 -23.66 5.01
CA GLY A 397 17.20 -23.21 6.25
C GLY A 397 17.16 -21.69 6.42
N ARG A 398 17.13 -20.94 5.31
CA ARG A 398 16.97 -19.48 5.31
C ARG A 398 15.52 -19.12 5.05
N ALA A 399 15.02 -18.10 5.73
CA ALA A 399 13.69 -17.58 5.47
C ALA A 399 13.63 -16.06 5.65
N LEU A 400 12.62 -15.45 5.04
CA LEU A 400 12.29 -14.04 5.17
C LEU A 400 10.89 -13.94 5.77
N GLY A 401 10.76 -13.06 6.75
CA GLY A 401 9.48 -12.76 7.36
C GLY A 401 9.44 -11.34 7.89
N ARG A 402 8.40 -11.02 8.64
CA ARG A 402 8.23 -9.73 9.32
C ARG A 402 7.71 -9.95 10.72
N HIS A 403 8.09 -9.07 11.64
CA HIS A 403 7.44 -9.02 12.96
C HIS A 403 6.26 -8.05 12.95
N ARG A 404 5.45 -8.06 14.02
CA ARG A 404 4.22 -7.25 14.13
C ARG A 404 4.40 -5.75 13.94
N GLY A 405 5.61 -5.23 14.13
CA GLY A 405 5.96 -3.82 13.96
C GLY A 405 6.57 -3.50 12.60
N GLN A 406 6.48 -4.39 11.60
CA GLN A 406 6.94 -4.14 10.23
C GLN A 406 5.79 -4.37 9.25
N ALA A 407 5.34 -3.32 8.58
CA ALA A 407 4.36 -3.38 7.51
C ALA A 407 4.96 -4.03 6.24
N PRO A 408 4.14 -4.73 5.44
CA PRO A 408 4.59 -5.31 4.17
C PRO A 408 5.07 -4.23 3.21
N GLU A 409 6.14 -4.54 2.45
CA GLU A 409 6.71 -3.74 1.35
C GLU A 409 7.34 -2.38 1.73
N VAL A 410 7.01 -1.79 2.87
CA VAL A 410 7.36 -0.39 3.19
C VAL A 410 8.31 -0.19 4.38
N ASP A 411 8.42 -1.19 5.26
CA ASP A 411 9.33 -1.16 6.41
C ASP A 411 10.49 -2.16 6.20
N GLY A 412 11.14 -2.58 7.28
CA GLY A 412 12.18 -3.61 7.24
C GLY A 412 11.64 -5.04 7.24
N THR A 413 12.56 -6.00 7.12
CA THR A 413 12.27 -7.43 7.18
C THR A 413 13.00 -8.12 8.33
N VAL A 414 12.66 -9.38 8.58
CA VAL A 414 13.40 -10.28 9.46
C VAL A 414 13.95 -11.44 8.64
N GLN A 415 15.27 -11.52 8.58
CA GLN A 415 15.99 -12.64 7.98
C GLN A 415 16.21 -13.73 9.04
N LEU A 416 15.60 -14.88 8.83
CA LEU A 416 15.72 -16.05 9.70
C LEU A 416 16.79 -17.00 9.20
N ALA A 417 17.69 -17.40 10.10
CA ALA A 417 18.65 -18.47 9.90
C ALA A 417 18.27 -19.71 10.72
N GLY A 418 18.34 -20.89 10.11
CA GLY A 418 18.00 -22.17 10.74
C GLY A 418 16.50 -22.48 10.77
N TYR A 419 15.69 -21.88 9.90
CA TYR A 419 14.28 -22.19 9.76
C TYR A 419 14.01 -23.05 8.52
N ALA A 420 13.46 -24.25 8.72
CA ALA A 420 13.13 -25.20 7.65
C ALA A 420 11.61 -25.50 7.52
N GLY A 421 10.77 -24.75 8.24
CA GLY A 421 9.31 -24.89 8.13
C GLY A 421 8.74 -24.18 6.89
N PRO A 422 7.44 -24.34 6.59
CA PRO A 422 6.80 -23.67 5.47
C PRO A 422 6.59 -22.16 5.73
N ALA A 423 6.36 -21.39 4.65
CA ALA A 423 5.82 -20.03 4.75
C ALA A 423 4.40 -20.03 5.36
N GLY A 424 3.94 -18.88 5.85
CA GLY A 424 2.64 -18.72 6.50
C GLY A 424 2.59 -19.09 7.98
N ARG A 425 3.70 -19.53 8.57
CA ARG A 425 3.79 -19.78 10.02
C ARG A 425 4.30 -18.54 10.76
N ILE A 426 3.81 -18.37 11.98
CA ILE A 426 4.36 -17.42 12.94
C ILE A 426 5.30 -18.20 13.86
N VAL A 427 6.54 -17.76 13.98
CA VAL A 427 7.58 -18.40 14.79
C VAL A 427 8.17 -17.44 15.80
N ARG A 428 8.52 -17.93 16.99
CA ARG A 428 9.32 -17.15 17.94
C ARG A 428 10.78 -17.20 17.52
N ALA A 429 11.40 -16.04 17.39
CA ALA A 429 12.80 -15.91 17.01
C ALA A 429 13.49 -14.86 17.88
N ARG A 430 14.75 -15.11 18.22
CA ARG A 430 15.62 -14.19 18.93
C ARG A 430 16.43 -13.37 17.94
N ILE A 431 16.42 -12.05 18.10
CA ILE A 431 17.23 -11.16 17.27
C ILE A 431 18.71 -11.36 17.61
N THR A 432 19.52 -11.56 16.59
CA THR A 432 20.97 -11.82 16.67
C THR A 432 21.80 -10.67 16.10
N GLY A 433 21.19 -9.78 15.33
CA GLY A 433 21.85 -8.63 14.74
C GLY A 433 20.90 -7.82 13.88
N THR A 434 21.38 -6.71 13.36
CA THR A 434 20.58 -5.76 12.55
C THR A 434 21.44 -5.17 11.45
N ARG A 435 20.82 -4.76 10.34
CA ARG A 435 21.46 -3.97 9.30
C ARG A 435 20.44 -3.00 8.72
N GLU A 436 20.69 -1.71 8.88
CA GLU A 436 19.78 -0.65 8.42
C GLU A 436 18.35 -0.93 8.94
N TRP A 437 17.43 -1.25 8.03
CA TRP A 437 16.02 -1.54 8.28
C TRP A 437 15.77 -2.98 8.75
N ASP A 438 16.67 -3.91 8.42
CA ASP A 438 16.47 -5.34 8.58
C ASP A 438 17.00 -5.87 9.92
N LEU A 439 16.32 -6.91 10.41
CA LEU A 439 16.71 -7.69 11.57
C LEU A 439 17.18 -9.08 11.14
N PHE A 440 18.20 -9.61 11.81
CA PHE A 440 18.62 -11.00 11.68
C PHE A 440 18.22 -11.75 12.94
N ALA A 441 17.57 -12.91 12.79
CA ALA A 441 17.08 -13.67 13.92
C ALA A 441 17.24 -15.19 13.74
N LYS A 442 17.23 -15.91 14.86
CA LYS A 442 17.22 -17.38 14.91
C LYS A 442 15.99 -17.87 15.67
N PRO A 443 15.27 -18.91 15.20
CA PRO A 443 14.16 -19.50 15.94
C PRO A 443 14.58 -19.95 17.35
N VAL A 444 13.73 -19.70 18.36
CA VAL A 444 14.03 -20.01 19.78
C VAL A 444 13.71 -21.47 20.12
N ASP A 445 12.70 -22.05 19.46
CA ASP A 445 12.31 -23.45 19.61
C ASP A 445 12.51 -24.20 18.30
N SER A 446 13.74 -24.67 18.08
CA SER A 446 13.93 -25.82 17.20
C SER A 446 13.59 -27.07 18.01
N ARG A 447 12.37 -27.58 17.87
CA ARG A 447 12.26 -29.03 17.63
C ARG A 447 12.93 -29.29 16.27
N ALA A 448 14.26 -29.27 16.27
CA ALA A 448 15.08 -30.12 15.44
C ALA A 448 14.59 -31.55 15.73
N THR A 449 14.19 -32.37 14.76
CA THR A 449 14.95 -32.85 13.61
C THR A 449 13.92 -33.55 12.68
N PRO A 450 13.94 -33.46 11.34
CA PRO A 450 13.48 -34.59 10.54
C PRO A 450 14.56 -35.66 10.69
N GLY A 451 14.26 -36.68 11.50
CA GLY A 451 15.15 -37.82 11.68
C GLY A 451 15.63 -38.32 10.31
N ILE A 452 16.95 -38.46 10.18
CA ILE A 452 17.56 -39.23 9.11
C ILE A 452 17.00 -40.65 9.27
N LEU A 453 16.09 -41.04 8.37
CA LEU A 453 15.81 -42.45 8.14
C LEU A 453 16.88 -42.92 7.15
N THR A 454 17.88 -43.61 7.72
CA THR A 454 18.65 -44.65 7.04
C THR A 454 17.73 -45.74 6.52
#